data_AF-A0A7V3HZE6-F1
#
_entry.id   AF-A0A7V3HZE6-F1
#
_cell.length_a   1.000
_cell.length_b   1.000
_cell.length_c   1.000
_cell.angle_alpha   90.00
_cell.angle_beta   90.00
_cell.angle_gamma   90.00
#
_symmetry.space_group_name_H-M   'P 1'
#
loop_
_entity.id
_entity.type
_entity.pdbx_description
1 polymer ?
#
loop_
_entity_poly.entity_id
_entity_poly.type
_entity_poly.pdbx_seq_one_letter_code
_entity_poly.pdbx_strand_id
1 'polypeptide(L)'
;MPAARARLTPGEISAIDAAHLWHPYSTIGREAVPPVVAVGAHGAWLTLIRDGRPLEALDAMSSWWTAIHGHGHPVLDAALTAQL
;
A
#
# COMPACT_ATOMS: atom_id res chain seq x y z
N MET A 1 1.67 -3.43 -28.56
CA MET A 1 1.77 -2.57 -27.36
C MET A 1 0.64 -2.97 -26.43
N PRO A 2 0.91 -3.64 -25.29
CA PRO A 2 -0.17 -3.94 -24.36
C PRO A 2 -0.77 -2.62 -23.90
N ALA A 3 -2.09 -2.46 -24.05
CA ALA A 3 -2.80 -1.28 -23.61
C ALA A 3 -2.44 -1.02 -22.14
N ALA A 4 -1.95 0.19 -21.84
CA ALA A 4 -1.67 0.58 -20.47
C ALA A 4 -2.95 0.37 -19.67
N ARG A 5 -2.96 -0.59 -18.74
CA ARG A 5 -4.08 -0.77 -17.81
C ARG A 5 -4.32 0.58 -17.16
N ALA A 6 -5.55 1.10 -17.27
CA ALA A 6 -5.95 2.29 -16.55
C ALA A 6 -5.67 2.06 -15.06
N ARG A 7 -4.79 2.87 -14.48
CA ARG A 7 -4.47 2.79 -13.05
C ARG A 7 -5.57 3.57 -12.33
N LEU A 8 -6.12 2.98 -11.28
CA LEU A 8 -7.04 3.69 -10.38
C LEU A 8 -6.29 4.86 -9.73
N THR A 9 -6.94 6.01 -9.67
CA THR A 9 -6.48 7.15 -8.89
C THR A 9 -6.63 6.84 -7.39
N PRO A 10 -5.86 7.50 -6.50
CA PRO A 10 -6.04 7.33 -5.06
C PRO A 10 -7.48 7.59 -4.58
N GLY A 11 -8.18 8.55 -5.18
CA GLY A 11 -9.59 8.82 -4.87
C GLY A 11 -10.52 7.67 -5.25
N GLU A 12 -10.31 7.06 -6.42
CA GLU A 12 -11.06 5.87 -6.85
C GLU A 12 -10.76 4.67 -5.95
N ILE A 13 -9.50 4.48 -5.54
CA ILE A 13 -9.11 3.43 -4.59
C ILE A 13 -9.87 3.61 -3.28
N SER A 14 -9.84 4.81 -2.67
CA SER A 14 -10.57 5.08 -1.42
C SER A 14 -12.08 4.91 -1.55
N ALA A 15 -12.67 5.27 -2.69
CA ALA A 15 -14.10 5.10 -2.91
C ALA A 15 -14.52 3.62 -2.99
N ILE A 16 -13.73 2.80 -3.69
CA ILE A 16 -13.97 1.35 -3.80
C ILE A 16 -13.73 0.69 -2.43
N ASP A 17 -12.66 1.06 -1.74
CA ASP A 17 -12.31 0.56 -0.41
C ASP A 17 -13.46 0.76 0.59
N ALA A 18 -13.94 2.00 0.72
CA ALA A 18 -15.03 2.34 1.66
C ALA A 18 -16.35 1.62 1.34
N ALA A 19 -16.59 1.28 0.06
CA ALA A 19 -17.82 0.60 -0.35
C ALA A 19 -17.76 -0.93 -0.16
N HIS A 20 -16.57 -1.53 -0.13
CA HIS A 20 -16.45 -2.97 -0.37
C HIS A 20 -15.38 -3.71 0.46
N LEU A 21 -14.37 -3.04 1.00
CA LEU A 21 -13.25 -3.69 1.66
C LEU A 21 -13.38 -3.61 3.19
N TRP A 22 -13.28 -4.77 3.83
CA TRP A 22 -13.27 -4.86 5.29
C TRP A 22 -11.83 -4.81 5.81
N HIS A 23 -11.52 -3.86 6.69
CA HIS A 23 -10.20 -3.74 7.30
C HIS A 23 -10.07 -4.56 8.59
N PRO A 24 -8.85 -5.02 8.96
CA PRO A 24 -8.62 -5.76 10.19
C PRO A 24 -9.18 -5.04 11.42
N TYR A 25 -9.95 -5.77 12.24
CA TYR A 25 -10.55 -5.27 13.49
C TYR A 25 -11.42 -4.01 13.34
N SER A 26 -11.99 -3.78 12.16
CA SER A 26 -12.86 -2.63 11.86
C SER A 26 -14.33 -3.03 11.69
N THR A 27 -15.20 -2.05 11.45
CA THR A 27 -16.56 -2.25 10.93
C THR A 27 -16.68 -1.58 9.56
N ILE A 28 -17.31 -2.25 8.58
CA ILE A 28 -17.52 -1.66 7.26
C ILE A 28 -18.43 -0.42 7.34
N GLY A 29 -18.01 0.68 6.71
CA GLY A 29 -18.84 1.87 6.46
C GLY A 29 -19.08 2.77 7.68
N ARG A 30 -18.38 2.52 8.80
CA ARG A 30 -18.48 3.32 10.03
C ARG A 30 -17.13 3.60 10.67
N GLU A 31 -16.01 3.48 9.94
CA GLU A 31 -14.72 3.81 10.53
C GLU A 31 -14.62 5.30 10.88
N ALA A 32 -14.07 5.61 12.05
CA ALA A 32 -13.85 6.99 12.50
C ALA A 32 -12.72 7.67 11.71
N VAL A 33 -11.78 6.90 11.17
CA VAL A 33 -10.66 7.37 10.34
C VAL A 33 -10.59 6.50 9.10
N PRO A 34 -10.68 7.08 7.88
CA PRO A 34 -10.56 6.31 6.66
C PRO A 34 -9.12 5.79 6.48
N PRO A 35 -8.93 4.61 5.86
CA PRO A 35 -7.62 4.08 5.51
C PRO A 35 -6.82 5.03 4.60
N VAL A 36 -5.51 5.11 4.81
CA VAL A 36 -4.61 5.89 3.97
C VAL A 36 -4.16 5.05 2.77
N VAL A 37 -4.26 5.61 1.56
CA VAL A 37 -3.80 4.92 0.34
C VAL A 37 -2.28 4.87 0.31
N ALA A 38 -1.71 3.67 0.31
CA ALA A 38 -0.30 3.43 0.01
C ALA A 38 -0.10 3.16 -1.49
N VAL A 39 0.88 3.83 -2.11
CA VAL A 39 1.17 3.72 -3.55
C VAL A 39 2.58 3.18 -3.84
N GLY A 40 3.40 2.97 -2.81
CA GLY A 40 4.74 2.43 -2.93
C GLY A 40 5.34 2.06 -1.58
N ALA A 41 6.36 1.19 -1.61
CA ALA A 41 7.16 0.82 -0.45
C ALA A 41 8.56 0.41 -0.93
N HIS A 42 9.62 0.96 -0.32
CA HIS A 42 11.01 0.63 -0.65
C HIS A 42 11.93 0.86 0.55
N GLY A 43 12.76 -0.14 0.87
CA GLY A 43 13.57 -0.13 2.08
C GLY A 43 12.68 0.06 3.32
N ALA A 44 13.02 1.01 4.18
CA ALA A 44 12.23 1.32 5.37
C ALA A 44 11.10 2.34 5.14
N TRP A 45 10.77 2.69 3.89
CA TRP A 45 9.86 3.80 3.57
C TRP A 45 8.59 3.32 2.86
N LEU A 46 7.47 4.00 3.16
CA LEU A 46 6.20 3.91 2.45
C LEU A 46 5.91 5.23 1.76
N THR A 47 5.43 5.15 0.50
CA THR A 47 4.83 6.29 -0.21
C THR A 47 3.33 6.28 0.04
N LEU A 48 2.84 7.23 0.84
CA LEU A 48 1.43 7.36 1.22
C LEU A 48 0.79 8.56 0.54
N ILE A 49 -0.51 8.54 0.29
CA ILE A 49 -1.25 9.70 -0.23
C ILE A 49 -1.88 10.47 0.93
N ARG A 50 -1.45 11.72 1.10
CA ARG A 50 -2.00 12.67 2.08
C ARG A 50 -2.39 13.95 1.37
N ASP A 51 -3.63 14.39 1.56
CA ASP A 51 -4.19 15.59 0.91
C ASP A 51 -4.00 15.58 -0.62
N GLY A 52 -4.15 14.40 -1.23
CA GLY A 52 -4.00 14.17 -2.67
C GLY A 52 -2.55 14.15 -3.17
N ARG A 53 -1.54 14.19 -2.30
CA ARG A 53 -0.12 14.23 -2.65
C ARG A 53 0.66 13.06 -2.05
N PRO A 54 1.70 12.58 -2.72
CA PRO A 54 2.60 11.56 -2.16
C PRO A 54 3.42 12.16 -1.01
N LEU A 55 3.54 11.38 0.06
CA LEU A 55 4.34 11.65 1.25
C LEU A 55 5.15 10.38 1.58
N GLU A 56 6.46 10.53 1.70
CA GLU A 56 7.32 9.47 2.22
C GLU A 56 7.24 9.44 3.75
N ALA A 57 6.94 8.26 4.30
CA ALA A 57 6.91 8.01 5.74
C ALA A 57 7.75 6.79 6.08
N LEU A 58 8.47 6.84 7.19
CA LEU A 58 9.22 5.70 7.71
C LEU A 58 8.23 4.63 8.22
N ASP A 59 8.38 3.38 7.77
CA ASP A 59 7.63 2.23 8.26
C ASP A 59 8.17 1.75 9.63
N ALA A 60 7.91 2.55 10.66
CA ALA A 60 8.35 2.24 12.02
C ALA A 60 7.66 0.98 12.60
N MET A 61 6.55 0.54 12.01
CA MET A 61 5.81 -0.65 12.43
C MET A 61 6.30 -1.92 11.74
N SER A 62 7.24 -1.79 10.80
CA SER A 62 7.69 -2.87 9.91
C SER A 62 6.52 -3.62 9.28
N SER A 63 5.47 -2.88 8.87
CA SER A 63 4.24 -3.44 8.30
C SER A 63 3.70 -4.62 9.10
N TRP A 64 3.40 -4.36 10.38
CA TRP A 64 2.98 -5.37 11.35
C TRP A 64 4.06 -6.40 11.67
N TRP A 65 5.28 -5.93 11.96
CA TRP A 65 6.46 -6.72 12.37
C TRP A 65 7.00 -7.70 11.31
N THR A 66 6.66 -7.52 10.04
CA THR A 66 7.03 -8.42 8.94
C THR A 66 8.25 -7.97 8.16
N ALA A 67 8.38 -6.67 7.88
CA ALA A 67 9.37 -6.11 6.96
C ALA A 67 10.76 -5.90 7.61
N ILE A 68 11.32 -6.95 8.22
CA ILE A 68 12.60 -6.87 8.96
C ILE A 68 13.81 -6.48 8.10
N HIS A 69 13.75 -6.73 6.79
CA HIS A 69 14.76 -6.33 5.80
C HIS A 69 14.34 -5.11 4.98
N GLY A 70 13.22 -4.48 5.34
CA GLY A 70 12.54 -3.48 4.50
C GLY A 70 11.85 -4.09 3.27
N HIS A 71 11.16 -3.22 2.54
CA HIS A 71 10.39 -3.54 1.34
C HIS A 71 11.27 -3.55 0.09
N GLY A 72 10.98 -4.45 -0.86
CA GLY A 72 11.68 -4.52 -2.16
C GLY A 72 13.17 -4.83 -2.05
N HIS A 73 13.57 -5.64 -1.06
CA HIS A 73 14.97 -5.99 -0.87
C HIS A 73 15.47 -6.80 -2.08
N PRO A 74 16.58 -6.41 -2.75
CA PRO A 74 16.95 -6.96 -4.06
C PRO A 74 17.19 -8.47 -4.04
N VAL A 75 17.70 -9.01 -2.92
CA VAL A 75 17.88 -10.47 -2.76
C VAL A 75 16.53 -11.19 -2.66
N LEU A 76 15.54 -10.61 -1.96
CA LEU A 76 14.23 -11.24 -1.77
C LEU A 76 13.40 -11.17 -3.06
N ASP A 77 13.39 -10.02 -3.72
CA ASP A 77 12.69 -9.83 -4.99
C ASP A 77 13.28 -10.72 -6.10
N ALA A 78 14.61 -10.85 -6.16
CA ALA A 78 15.27 -11.77 -7.10
C ALA A 78 14.93 -13.23 -6.80
N ALA A 79 14.91 -13.64 -5.52
CA ALA A 79 14.51 -14.99 -5.12
C ALA A 79 13.06 -15.31 -5.52
N LEU A 80 12.14 -14.35 -5.33
CA LEU A 80 10.74 -14.49 -5.75
C LEU A 80 10.62 -14.60 -7.27
N THR A 81 11.31 -13.73 -8.02
CA THR A 81 11.27 -13.71 -9.50
C THR A 81 11.91 -14.94 -10.12
N ALA A 82 12.95 -15.52 -9.51
CA ALA A 82 13.56 -16.75 -9.97
C ALA A 82 12.65 -17.98 -9.81
N GLN A 83 11.68 -17.92 -8.89
CA GLN A 83 10.76 -19.01 -8.58
C GLN A 83 9.42 -18.92 -9.34
N LEU A 84 9.00 -17.73 -9.76
CA LEU A 84 7.77 -17.45 -10.52
C LEU A 84 7.77 -18.13 -11.90
#